data_AF-A0A0G1QVC3-F1
#
_entry.id   AF-A0A0G1QVC3-F1
#
_cell.length_a   1.000
_cell.length_b   1.000
_cell.length_c   1.000
_cell.angle_alpha   90.00
_cell.angle_beta   90.00
_cell.angle_gamma   90.00
#
_symmetry.space_group_name_H-M   'P 1'
#
loop_
_entity.id
_entity.type
_entity.pdbx_description
1 polymer ?
#
loop_
_entity_poly.entity_id
_entity_poly.type
_entity_poly.pdbx_seq_one_letter_code
_entity_poly.pdbx_strand_id
1 'polypeptide(L)'
;MLRLVANTEEATSASIPMRWCIGRDTLALLQAKGALNPHLLLVVANKHYEVARRLVPIDQMMEYIDFQKPGKHKVLATIVWNSQGNARVLKKRIFGGRAIDINGQMHHFTKMSVLDDEGDLDILDDRRYNPANEFAICALDEGAQIEVNVAEGFFAAPPSKVEQFWVNFWFERPPRDQCQFRRRRMLAYIVQPPVVLLYMLAKTMVRFVVALFLLLYGKRGVNLRPLIHPWVLCNNDIWWTGRNKGSIFTRKKSGRDQELILTLFIPIIHVVVVTAAYVATYFQHHLSFWQVVGLGEGIVITVVALLYLFGAVVWLVNTVGDTIPGTAANLASLATLLLVVFIIVSLAIDHPLFAAMILAIVGVSWLASRLATIETRKLKALPEDERKRILLEREYVNYQPVACNGPMVARYSALPKERRTVYLFYRDLKAKVCKQFAA
;
A
#
# COMPACT_ATOMS: atom_id res chain seq x y z
N MET A 1 36.76 6.18 -5.82
CA MET A 1 36.10 6.14 -4.50
C MET A 1 34.75 6.84 -4.52
N LEU A 2 33.77 6.31 -3.78
CA LEU A 2 32.47 6.96 -3.53
C LEU A 2 32.67 8.15 -2.59
N ARG A 3 32.07 9.30 -2.90
CA ARG A 3 32.11 10.48 -2.03
C ARG A 3 30.70 10.93 -1.70
N LEU A 4 30.42 11.09 -0.42
CA LEU A 4 29.16 11.61 0.11
C LEU A 4 29.36 13.05 0.60
N VAL A 5 28.40 13.93 0.31
CA VAL A 5 28.41 15.34 0.70
C VAL A 5 27.06 15.71 1.28
N ALA A 6 27.08 16.36 2.43
CA ALA A 6 25.93 16.96 3.09
C ALA A 6 26.23 18.43 3.40
N ASN A 7 25.24 19.31 3.25
CA ASN A 7 25.35 20.68 3.77
C ASN A 7 24.97 20.66 5.26
N THR A 8 25.90 20.25 6.13
CA THR A 8 25.67 20.16 7.58
C THR A 8 25.68 21.53 8.27
N GLU A 9 26.48 22.48 7.78
CA GLU A 9 26.58 23.85 8.34
C GLU A 9 25.31 24.69 8.11
N GLU A 10 24.48 24.30 7.14
CA GLU A 10 23.19 24.93 6.81
C GLU A 10 21.99 24.04 7.16
N ALA A 11 22.16 23.07 8.06
CA ALA A 11 21.06 22.20 8.45
C ALA A 11 19.92 23.05 9.03
N THR A 12 18.88 23.28 8.22
CA THR A 12 17.69 24.09 8.56
C THR A 12 16.50 23.22 8.94
N SER A 13 16.63 21.89 8.79
CA SER A 13 15.58 20.93 9.08
C SER A 13 16.18 19.55 9.46
N ALA A 14 15.34 18.69 10.04
CA ALA A 14 15.66 17.29 10.30
C ALA A 14 15.64 16.42 9.03
N SER A 15 15.44 17.02 7.85
CA SER A 15 15.49 16.36 6.54
C SER A 15 16.65 16.95 5.73
N ILE A 16 17.79 16.26 5.70
CA ILE A 16 19.02 16.82 5.13
C ILE A 16 19.24 16.27 3.71
N PRO A 17 19.52 17.13 2.72
CA PRO A 17 19.92 16.69 1.40
C PRO A 17 21.30 16.05 1.44
N MET A 18 21.41 14.87 0.87
CA MET A 18 22.65 14.12 0.68
C MET A 18 22.91 14.02 -0.81
N ARG A 19 24.12 14.40 -1.24
CA ARG A 19 24.58 14.26 -2.62
C ARG A 19 25.78 13.33 -2.66
N TRP A 20 25.91 12.56 -3.72
CA TRP A 20 27.07 11.72 -3.93
C TRP A 20 27.65 11.88 -5.33
N CYS A 21 28.90 11.48 -5.46
CA CYS A 21 29.54 11.20 -6.74
C CYS A 21 30.40 9.95 -6.61
N ILE A 22 30.70 9.35 -7.76
CA ILE A 22 31.48 8.12 -7.84
C ILE A 22 32.78 8.43 -8.58
N GLY A 23 33.93 8.03 -8.06
CA GLY A 23 35.20 8.14 -8.77
C GLY A 23 35.20 7.34 -10.07
N ARG A 24 35.92 7.79 -11.09
CA ARG A 24 35.98 7.12 -12.40
C ARG A 24 36.49 5.68 -12.28
N ASP A 25 37.46 5.44 -11.41
CA ASP A 25 38.01 4.09 -11.16
C ASP A 25 36.95 3.15 -10.56
N THR A 26 36.09 3.67 -9.68
CA THR A 26 34.99 2.91 -9.10
C THR A 26 33.89 2.62 -10.13
N LEU A 27 33.61 3.57 -11.04
CA LEU A 27 32.70 3.31 -12.17
C LEU A 27 33.28 2.24 -13.11
N ALA A 28 34.58 2.30 -13.42
CA ALA A 28 35.24 1.28 -14.22
C ALA A 28 35.22 -0.09 -13.55
N LEU A 29 35.40 -0.15 -12.22
CA LEU A 29 35.30 -1.38 -11.43
C LEU A 29 33.87 -1.96 -11.47
N LEU A 30 32.85 -1.12 -11.30
CA LEU A 30 31.45 -1.56 -11.38
C LEU A 30 31.12 -2.11 -12.78
N GLN A 31 31.63 -1.45 -13.82
CA GLN A 31 31.48 -1.90 -15.20
C GLN A 31 32.17 -3.24 -15.42
N ALA A 32 33.40 -3.41 -14.92
CA ALA A 32 34.14 -4.67 -14.98
C ALA A 32 33.44 -5.80 -14.22
N LYS A 33 32.79 -5.49 -13.09
CA LYS A 33 31.95 -6.42 -12.32
C LYS A 33 30.58 -6.70 -12.95
N GLY A 34 30.27 -6.10 -14.10
CA GLY A 34 28.99 -6.29 -14.79
C GLY A 34 27.78 -5.78 -14.00
N ALA A 35 27.97 -4.77 -13.14
CA ALA A 35 26.91 -4.27 -12.26
C ALA A 35 25.84 -3.52 -13.07
N LEU A 36 24.71 -4.18 -13.29
CA LEU A 36 23.52 -3.60 -13.93
C LEU A 36 22.63 -2.92 -12.89
N ASN A 37 22.13 -1.72 -13.22
CA ASN A 37 21.23 -0.92 -12.38
C ASN A 37 21.70 -0.81 -10.90
N PRO A 38 22.91 -0.29 -10.63
CA PRO A 38 23.42 -0.17 -9.27
C PRO A 38 22.59 0.83 -8.46
N HIS A 39 22.45 0.55 -7.18
CA HIS A 39 21.77 1.43 -6.23
C HIS A 39 22.71 1.81 -5.09
N LEU A 40 22.56 3.02 -4.59
CA LEU A 40 23.17 3.48 -3.37
C LEU A 40 22.29 3.05 -2.18
N LEU A 41 22.86 2.27 -1.27
CA LEU A 41 22.28 1.98 0.03
C LEU A 41 22.79 3.02 1.03
N LEU A 42 21.88 3.84 1.55
CA LEU A 42 22.13 4.82 2.60
C LEU A 42 21.58 4.27 3.92
N VAL A 43 22.41 4.18 4.93
CA VAL A 43 22.05 3.70 6.27
C VAL A 43 22.31 4.80 7.27
N VAL A 44 21.30 5.13 8.07
CA VAL A 44 21.39 6.10 9.15
C VAL A 44 21.50 5.31 10.45
N ALA A 45 22.64 5.45 11.10
CA ALA A 45 22.93 4.88 12.40
C ALA A 45 22.95 5.97 13.47
N ASN A 46 22.44 5.66 14.66
CA ASN A 46 22.62 6.47 15.85
C ASN A 46 23.37 5.61 16.88
N LYS A 47 24.60 6.03 17.22
CA LYS A 47 25.58 5.17 17.91
C LYS A 47 25.84 3.89 17.09
N HIS A 48 25.40 2.73 17.59
CA HIS A 48 25.54 1.43 16.94
C HIS A 48 24.20 0.85 16.43
N TYR A 49 23.11 1.62 16.52
CA TYR A 49 21.78 1.14 16.11
C TYR A 49 21.34 1.76 14.80
N GLU A 50 20.88 0.90 13.88
CA GLU A 50 20.22 1.32 12.64
C GLU A 50 18.88 2.00 12.95
N VAL A 51 18.75 3.27 12.53
CA VAL A 51 17.52 4.05 12.64
C VAL A 51 16.70 3.95 11.36
N ALA A 52 17.36 4.06 10.21
CA ALA A 52 16.70 4.03 8.91
C ALA A 52 17.66 3.56 7.81
N ARG A 53 17.11 2.96 6.76
CA ARG A 53 17.85 2.64 5.53
C ARG A 53 17.07 3.14 4.32
N ARG A 54 17.77 3.51 3.25
CA ARG A 54 17.19 3.91 1.95
C ARG A 54 17.99 3.35 0.81
N LEU A 55 17.30 2.97 -0.26
CA LEU A 55 17.90 2.44 -1.47
C LEU A 55 17.50 3.35 -2.62
N VAL A 56 18.49 3.96 -3.26
CA VAL A 56 18.28 4.99 -4.28
C VAL A 56 19.12 4.66 -5.51
N PRO A 57 18.61 4.80 -6.74
CA PRO A 57 19.43 4.64 -7.94
C PRO A 57 20.65 5.56 -7.93
N ILE A 58 21.83 5.07 -8.36
CA ILE A 58 23.06 5.88 -8.31
C ILE A 58 22.98 7.13 -9.22
N ASP A 59 22.18 7.08 -10.27
CA ASP A 59 21.97 8.14 -11.25
C ASP A 59 21.07 9.27 -10.75
N GLN A 60 20.37 9.07 -9.62
CA GLN A 60 19.60 10.12 -8.97
C GLN A 60 20.51 11.21 -8.37
N MET A 61 21.78 10.89 -8.08
CA MET A 61 22.85 11.75 -7.55
C MET A 61 22.59 12.41 -6.18
N MET A 62 21.34 12.48 -5.73
CA MET A 62 20.92 13.12 -4.49
C MET A 62 19.68 12.44 -3.90
N GLU A 63 19.55 12.48 -2.58
CA GLU A 63 18.36 12.07 -1.84
C GLU A 63 18.21 12.91 -0.56
N TYR A 64 16.99 13.04 -0.04
CA TYR A 64 16.75 13.67 1.26
C TYR A 64 16.65 12.62 2.35
N ILE A 65 17.52 12.66 3.34
CA ILE A 65 17.50 11.75 4.49
C ILE A 65 16.70 12.37 5.63
N ASP A 66 15.69 11.65 6.12
CA ASP A 66 14.85 12.10 7.24
C ASP A 66 15.38 11.49 8.54
N PHE A 67 15.82 12.35 9.46
CA PHE A 67 16.22 11.96 10.81
C PHE A 67 15.00 11.97 11.75
N GLN A 68 14.95 11.00 12.67
CA GLN A 68 13.82 10.84 13.61
C GLN A 68 14.19 11.12 15.06
N LYS A 69 15.48 11.35 15.36
CA LYS A 69 15.96 11.66 16.70
C LYS A 69 16.94 12.83 16.66
N PRO A 70 16.97 13.68 17.69
CA PRO A 70 18.03 14.68 17.82
C PRO A 70 19.37 14.04 18.20
N GLY A 71 20.46 14.76 17.95
CA GLY A 71 21.82 14.38 18.30
C GLY A 71 22.68 13.93 17.11
N LYS A 72 23.77 13.24 17.43
CA LYS A 72 24.76 12.77 16.45
C LYS A 72 24.30 11.48 15.77
N HIS A 73 24.34 11.47 14.46
CA HIS A 73 24.07 10.31 13.61
C HIS A 73 25.24 10.08 12.67
N LYS A 74 25.48 8.81 12.32
CA LYS A 74 26.39 8.39 11.27
C LYS A 74 25.56 8.00 10.06
N VAL A 75 25.89 8.53 8.89
CA VAL A 75 25.28 8.12 7.62
C VAL A 75 26.32 7.37 6.81
N LEU A 76 26.05 6.09 6.60
CA LEU A 76 26.89 5.14 5.88
C LEU A 76 26.30 4.91 4.49
N ALA A 77 27.14 4.87 3.48
CA ALA A 77 26.73 4.73 2.09
C ALA A 77 27.58 3.66 1.39
N THR A 78 26.95 2.73 0.70
CA THR A 78 27.65 1.77 -0.18
C THR A 78 26.83 1.49 -1.43
N ILE A 79 27.50 1.08 -2.51
CA ILE A 79 26.87 0.74 -3.78
C ILE A 79 26.55 -0.74 -3.77
N VAL A 80 25.29 -1.07 -3.99
CA VAL A 80 24.76 -2.42 -4.04
C VAL A 80 24.06 -2.68 -5.37
N TRP A 81 24.18 -3.88 -5.88
CA TRP A 81 23.50 -4.29 -7.10
C TRP A 81 23.09 -5.75 -7.03
N ASN A 82 22.27 -6.14 -8.01
CA ASN A 82 21.86 -7.51 -8.24
C ASN A 82 22.41 -7.95 -9.59
N SER A 83 22.80 -9.22 -9.74
CA SER A 83 23.40 -9.76 -10.97
C SER A 83 22.52 -9.59 -12.21
N GLN A 84 21.19 -9.53 -12.04
CA GLN A 84 20.24 -9.33 -13.13
C GLN A 84 19.73 -7.88 -13.28
N GLY A 85 20.19 -6.95 -12.42
CA GLY A 85 19.73 -5.55 -12.43
C GLY A 85 18.28 -5.34 -11.94
N ASN A 86 17.69 -6.34 -11.25
CA ASN A 86 16.32 -6.28 -10.78
C ASN A 86 16.20 -5.51 -9.44
N ALA A 87 15.84 -4.22 -9.53
CA ALA A 87 15.67 -3.35 -8.37
C ALA A 87 14.57 -3.81 -7.39
N ARG A 88 13.55 -4.55 -7.86
CA ARG A 88 12.47 -5.06 -6.99
C ARG A 88 12.98 -6.16 -6.06
N VAL A 89 13.80 -7.08 -6.60
CA VAL A 89 14.45 -8.14 -5.82
C VAL A 89 15.40 -7.53 -4.81
N LEU A 90 16.21 -6.56 -5.24
CA LEU A 90 17.14 -5.83 -4.37
C LEU A 90 16.40 -5.14 -3.21
N LYS A 91 15.30 -4.41 -3.49
CA LYS A 91 14.46 -3.81 -2.45
C LYS A 91 13.84 -4.85 -1.53
N LYS A 92 13.31 -5.95 -2.07
CA LYS A 92 12.69 -7.01 -1.27
C LYS A 92 13.69 -7.66 -0.32
N ARG A 93 14.94 -7.83 -0.72
CA ARG A 93 15.96 -8.46 0.13
C ARG A 93 16.59 -7.48 1.12
N ILE A 94 16.81 -6.22 0.73
CA ILE A 94 17.31 -5.17 1.64
C ILE A 94 16.26 -4.73 2.65
N PHE A 95 14.98 -4.63 2.29
CA PHE A 95 13.93 -4.13 3.20
C PHE A 95 12.99 -5.21 3.73
N GLY A 96 12.96 -6.39 3.10
CA GLY A 96 12.03 -7.43 3.46
C GLY A 96 12.53 -8.30 4.61
N GLY A 97 11.57 -8.90 5.30
CA GLY A 97 11.78 -10.07 6.17
C GLY A 97 11.23 -11.37 5.58
N ARG A 98 10.98 -11.40 4.25
CA ARG A 98 10.39 -12.54 3.53
C ARG A 98 10.93 -12.63 2.11
N ALA A 99 11.67 -13.69 1.80
CA ALA A 99 12.00 -14.10 0.43
C ALA A 99 11.51 -15.54 0.20
N ILE A 100 11.08 -15.82 -1.02
CA ILE A 100 10.57 -17.12 -1.46
C ILE A 100 11.76 -17.81 -2.11
N ASP A 101 12.08 -19.04 -1.71
CA ASP A 101 13.15 -19.80 -2.35
C ASP A 101 12.76 -20.26 -3.77
N ILE A 102 13.73 -20.84 -4.46
CA ILE A 102 13.59 -21.38 -5.82
C ILE A 102 12.63 -22.59 -5.89
N ASN A 103 12.25 -23.17 -4.75
CA ASN A 103 11.32 -24.30 -4.62
C ASN A 103 9.93 -23.87 -4.10
N GLY A 104 9.66 -22.56 -4.00
CA GLY A 104 8.38 -22.02 -3.51
C GLY A 104 8.21 -22.04 -1.99
N GLN A 105 9.24 -22.38 -1.21
CA GLN A 105 9.20 -22.37 0.25
C GLN A 105 9.51 -20.98 0.82
N MET A 106 8.64 -20.51 1.71
CA MET A 106 8.81 -19.23 2.41
C MET A 106 9.76 -19.39 3.59
N HIS A 107 10.96 -18.83 3.49
CA HIS A 107 11.83 -18.66 4.65
C HIS A 107 11.61 -17.27 5.27
N HIS A 108 11.37 -17.25 6.59
CA HIS A 108 11.43 -16.04 7.40
C HIS A 108 12.89 -15.59 7.48
N PHE A 109 13.29 -14.67 6.61
CA PHE A 109 14.54 -13.96 6.83
C PHE A 109 14.26 -12.90 7.90
N THR A 110 14.91 -12.98 9.05
CA THR A 110 15.06 -11.84 9.95
C THR A 110 15.59 -10.65 9.14
N LYS A 111 15.10 -9.44 9.43
CA LYS A 111 15.56 -8.18 8.82
C LYS A 111 17.09 -8.25 8.68
N MET A 112 17.61 -8.23 7.45
CA MET A 112 19.06 -8.31 7.21
C MET A 112 19.72 -7.22 8.04
N SER A 113 20.60 -7.62 8.98
CA SER A 113 21.47 -6.66 9.65
C SER A 113 22.38 -6.11 8.56
N VAL A 114 22.43 -4.78 8.50
CA VAL A 114 23.30 -4.06 7.56
C VAL A 114 24.48 -3.45 8.33
N LEU A 115 24.43 -3.52 9.66
CA LEU A 115 25.47 -3.05 10.54
C LEU A 115 25.99 -4.24 11.36
N ASP A 116 27.30 -4.27 11.59
CA ASP A 116 27.90 -5.13 12.62
C ASP A 116 27.67 -4.55 14.03
N ASP A 117 28.20 -5.24 15.04
CA ASP A 117 28.12 -4.82 16.44
C ASP A 117 28.94 -3.54 16.73
N GLU A 118 29.89 -3.20 15.84
CA GLU A 118 30.71 -1.98 15.92
C GLU A 118 30.00 -0.78 15.26
N GLY A 119 28.95 -1.02 14.48
CA GLY A 119 28.14 -0.03 13.79
C GLY A 119 28.65 0.31 12.40
N ASP A 120 29.54 -0.50 11.83
CA ASP A 120 30.05 -0.40 10.47
C ASP A 120 29.22 -1.27 9.50
N LEU A 121 29.34 -1.02 8.20
CA LEU A 121 28.52 -1.70 7.19
C LEU A 121 28.94 -3.17 7.03
N ASP A 122 28.20 -4.07 7.66
CA ASP A 122 28.28 -5.51 7.41
C ASP A 122 27.14 -5.95 6.49
N ILE A 123 27.22 -5.52 5.23
CA ILE A 123 26.50 -6.23 4.18
C ILE A 123 27.34 -7.45 3.91
N LEU A 124 27.10 -8.51 4.69
CA LEU A 124 27.65 -9.82 4.44
C LEU A 124 27.50 -10.10 2.96
N ASP A 125 28.64 -9.97 2.25
CA ASP A 125 28.85 -10.55 0.94
C ASP A 125 28.29 -11.96 1.08
N ASP A 126 27.21 -12.26 0.36
CA ASP A 126 26.73 -13.63 0.30
C ASP A 126 27.89 -14.35 -0.38
N ARG A 127 28.86 -14.86 0.40
CA ARG A 127 30.12 -15.48 -0.06
C ARG A 127 29.85 -16.66 -1.01
N ARG A 128 28.58 -16.99 -1.21
CA ARG A 128 28.03 -17.67 -2.37
C ARG A 128 27.70 -16.65 -3.48
N TYR A 129 28.70 -15.92 -3.98
CA TYR A 129 28.59 -15.25 -5.28
C TYR A 129 28.42 -16.35 -6.33
N ASN A 130 27.17 -16.72 -6.58
CA ASN A 130 26.82 -17.55 -7.71
C ASN A 130 26.16 -16.62 -8.73
N PRO A 131 26.81 -16.31 -9.86
CA PRO A 131 26.21 -15.47 -10.90
C PRO A 131 24.91 -16.05 -11.46
N ALA A 132 24.62 -17.34 -11.24
CA ALA A 132 23.35 -17.98 -11.57
C ALA A 132 22.22 -17.74 -10.54
N ASN A 133 22.53 -17.22 -9.34
CA ASN A 133 21.53 -16.94 -8.32
C ASN A 133 20.92 -15.55 -8.54
N GLU A 134 19.68 -15.54 -9.07
CA GLU A 134 18.89 -14.32 -9.27
C GLU A 134 18.73 -13.47 -8.01
N PHE A 135 18.85 -14.07 -6.83
CA PHE A 135 18.65 -13.37 -5.57
C PHE A 135 19.91 -12.71 -5.03
N ALA A 136 21.12 -13.03 -5.54
CA ALA A 136 22.38 -12.55 -4.99
C ALA A 136 22.44 -11.01 -4.91
N ILE A 137 22.92 -10.50 -3.78
CA ILE A 137 23.25 -9.07 -3.60
C ILE A 137 24.76 -8.98 -3.64
N CYS A 138 25.26 -8.08 -4.47
CA CYS A 138 26.66 -7.69 -4.48
C CYS A 138 26.76 -6.28 -3.87
N ALA A 139 27.83 -6.04 -3.12
CA ALA A 139 28.16 -4.74 -2.56
C ALA A 139 29.59 -4.35 -2.93
N LEU A 140 29.89 -3.06 -2.87
CA LEU A 140 31.27 -2.57 -2.92
C LEU A 140 31.84 -2.55 -1.49
N ASP A 141 33.06 -3.06 -1.33
CA ASP A 141 33.75 -3.09 -0.03
C ASP A 141 34.03 -1.68 0.50
N GLU A 142 34.28 -0.73 -0.40
CA GLU A 142 34.53 0.66 -0.05
C GLU A 142 33.21 1.46 0.06
N GLY A 143 32.83 1.78 1.30
CA GLY A 143 31.75 2.71 1.60
C GLY A 143 32.22 4.17 1.77
N ALA A 144 31.26 5.09 1.82
CA ALA A 144 31.47 6.46 2.27
C ALA A 144 30.69 6.70 3.56
N GLN A 145 31.27 7.49 4.47
CA GLN A 145 30.64 7.83 5.74
C GLN A 145 30.67 9.33 5.99
N ILE A 146 29.61 9.84 6.63
CA ILE A 146 29.54 11.23 7.10
C ILE A 146 28.81 11.30 8.45
N GLU A 147 29.34 12.12 9.35
CA GLU A 147 28.69 12.40 10.62
C GLU A 147 27.79 13.63 10.50
N VAL A 148 26.58 13.52 11.04
CA VAL A 148 25.57 14.57 10.97
C VAL A 148 25.01 14.80 12.37
N ASN A 149 25.10 16.02 12.87
CA ASN A 149 24.50 16.42 14.13
C ASN A 149 23.21 17.19 13.88
N VAL A 150 22.08 16.68 14.38
CA VAL A 150 20.76 17.31 14.19
C VAL A 150 20.28 17.90 15.53
N ALA A 151 20.11 19.22 15.57
CA ALA A 151 19.60 19.90 16.76
C ALA A 151 18.10 19.61 16.99
N GLU A 152 17.68 19.64 18.25
CA GLU A 152 16.30 19.35 18.66
C GLU A 152 15.27 20.34 18.11
N GLY A 153 15.64 21.61 17.92
CA GLY A 153 14.75 22.65 17.39
C GLY A 153 14.24 22.42 15.95
N PHE A 154 14.85 21.48 15.21
CA PHE A 154 14.43 21.11 13.87
C PHE A 154 13.26 20.11 13.85
N PHE A 155 12.89 19.55 15.00
CA PHE A 155 11.76 18.64 15.13
C PHE A 155 10.47 19.40 15.47
N ALA A 156 9.34 18.79 15.13
CA ALA A 156 8.01 19.28 15.48
C ALA A 156 7.64 18.87 16.89
N ALA A 157 6.94 19.75 17.61
CA ALA A 157 6.26 19.38 18.84
C ALA A 157 5.22 18.28 18.53
N PRO A 158 5.13 17.22 19.36
CA PRO A 158 4.18 16.15 19.15
C PRO A 158 2.73 16.67 19.35
N PRO A 159 1.78 16.25 18.50
CA PRO A 159 0.37 16.62 18.67
C PRO A 159 -0.23 15.98 19.93
N SER A 160 -1.42 16.43 20.35
CA SER A 160 -2.09 15.87 21.53
C SER A 160 -2.39 14.37 21.36
N LYS A 161 -2.35 13.59 22.45
CA LYS A 161 -2.56 12.13 22.40
C LYS A 161 -3.94 11.74 21.82
N VAL A 162 -4.97 12.54 22.11
CA VAL A 162 -6.34 12.31 21.61
C VAL A 162 -6.43 12.57 20.11
N GLU A 163 -5.85 13.68 19.62
CA GLU A 163 -5.81 13.98 18.19
C GLU A 163 -5.00 12.93 17.44
N GLN A 164 -3.86 12.49 18.00
CA GLN A 164 -3.06 11.41 17.43
C GLN A 164 -3.85 10.11 17.30
N PHE A 165 -4.60 9.73 18.33
CA PHE A 165 -5.44 8.53 18.31
C PHE A 165 -6.50 8.63 17.21
N TRP A 166 -7.22 9.74 17.13
CA TRP A 166 -8.28 9.92 16.12
C TRP A 166 -7.71 9.96 14.69
N VAL A 167 -6.66 10.75 14.46
CA VAL A 167 -6.05 10.92 13.13
C VAL A 167 -5.35 9.65 12.65
N ASN A 168 -4.84 8.82 13.56
CA ASN A 168 -4.21 7.54 13.22
C ASN A 168 -5.14 6.34 13.32
N PHE A 169 -6.44 6.53 13.54
CA PHE A 169 -7.39 5.43 13.74
C PHE A 169 -7.38 4.39 12.58
N TRP A 170 -7.15 4.83 11.34
CA TRP A 170 -7.04 3.95 10.16
C TRP A 170 -5.60 3.61 9.74
N PHE A 171 -4.60 3.98 10.53
CA PHE A 171 -3.19 3.83 10.16
C PHE A 171 -2.44 3.01 11.20
N GLU A 172 -1.80 1.92 10.77
CA GLU A 172 -0.99 1.05 11.64
C GLU A 172 0.24 1.75 12.25
N ARG A 173 0.74 2.80 11.59
CA ARG A 173 1.98 3.48 11.98
C ARG A 173 1.75 4.97 12.23
N PRO A 174 2.40 5.56 13.26
CA PRO A 174 2.32 6.98 13.53
C PRO A 174 2.85 7.83 12.35
N PRO A 175 2.43 9.11 12.25
CA PRO A 175 2.95 10.02 11.24
C PRO A 175 4.43 10.28 11.48
N ARG A 176 5.21 10.39 10.40
CA ARG A 176 6.65 10.70 10.47
C ARG A 176 6.90 12.20 10.59
N ASP A 177 6.07 13.00 9.93
CA ASP A 177 6.22 14.45 9.83
C ASP A 177 4.88 15.19 9.87
N GLN A 178 4.96 16.51 10.08
CA GLN A 178 3.79 17.38 10.15
C GLN A 178 2.91 17.34 8.90
N CYS A 179 3.49 17.18 7.70
CA CYS A 179 2.72 17.19 6.47
C CYS A 179 1.95 15.89 6.26
N GLN A 180 2.54 14.75 6.64
CA GLN A 180 1.82 13.49 6.73
C GLN A 180 0.68 13.57 7.74
N PHE A 181 0.92 14.18 8.91
CA PHE A 181 -0.13 14.38 9.90
C PHE A 181 -1.24 15.30 9.39
N ARG A 182 -0.93 16.44 8.78
CA ARG A 182 -1.92 17.36 8.17
C ARG A 182 -2.75 16.66 7.09
N ARG A 183 -2.12 15.86 6.24
CA ARG A 183 -2.82 15.08 5.21
C ARG A 183 -3.78 14.07 5.83
N ARG A 184 -3.35 13.32 6.85
CA ARG A 184 -4.20 12.39 7.58
C ARG A 184 -5.33 13.11 8.32
N ARG A 185 -5.05 14.31 8.85
CA ARG A 185 -6.02 15.13 9.57
C ARG A 185 -7.20 15.56 8.70
N MET A 186 -6.95 15.96 7.45
CA MET A 186 -8.02 16.25 6.49
C MET A 186 -8.92 15.01 6.28
N LEU A 187 -8.31 13.84 6.09
CA LEU A 187 -9.06 12.59 5.93
C LEU A 187 -9.82 12.20 7.21
N ALA A 188 -9.19 12.36 8.37
CA ALA A 188 -9.76 12.03 9.68
C ALA A 188 -10.93 12.93 10.10
N TYR A 189 -11.05 14.14 9.56
CA TYR A 189 -12.17 15.04 9.85
C TYR A 189 -13.21 15.13 8.74
N ILE A 190 -12.86 14.77 7.50
CA ILE A 190 -13.81 14.83 6.37
C ILE A 190 -14.41 13.45 6.08
N VAL A 191 -13.57 12.43 5.97
CA VAL A 191 -13.98 11.10 5.48
C VAL A 191 -14.24 10.13 6.61
N GLN A 192 -13.43 10.17 7.67
CA GLN A 192 -13.55 9.24 8.78
C GLN A 192 -14.86 9.37 9.58
N PRO A 193 -15.37 10.57 9.91
CA PRO A 193 -16.61 10.69 10.68
C PRO A 193 -17.84 10.04 10.00
N PRO A 194 -18.16 10.30 8.71
CA PRO A 194 -19.31 9.66 8.08
C PRO A 194 -19.14 8.14 7.92
N VAL A 195 -17.92 7.66 7.65
CA VAL A 195 -17.65 6.21 7.55
C VAL A 195 -17.82 5.53 8.92
N VAL A 196 -17.30 6.13 9.98
CA VAL A 196 -17.47 5.65 11.35
C VAL A 196 -18.95 5.67 11.73
N LEU A 197 -19.69 6.74 11.42
CA LEU A 197 -21.12 6.84 11.68
C LEU A 197 -21.89 5.72 10.95
N LEU A 198 -21.64 5.52 9.66
CA LEU A 198 -22.29 4.48 8.87
C LEU A 198 -21.98 3.08 9.39
N TYR A 199 -20.71 2.82 9.73
CA TYR A 199 -20.30 1.56 10.36
C TYR A 199 -21.04 1.34 11.68
N MET A 200 -21.18 2.38 12.50
CA MET A 200 -21.87 2.31 13.79
C MET A 200 -23.38 2.10 13.62
N LEU A 201 -24.01 2.76 12.65
CA LEU A 201 -25.41 2.52 12.30
C LEU A 201 -25.64 1.09 11.82
N ALA A 202 -24.80 0.59 10.90
CA ALA A 202 -24.88 -0.78 10.40
C ALA A 202 -24.68 -1.80 11.54
N LYS A 203 -23.68 -1.58 12.40
CA LYS A 203 -23.41 -2.43 13.56
C LYS A 203 -24.60 -2.45 14.53
N THR A 204 -25.20 -1.30 14.83
CA THR A 204 -26.39 -1.21 15.69
C THR A 204 -27.62 -1.86 15.05
N MET A 205 -27.80 -1.70 13.73
CA MET A 205 -28.89 -2.33 12.98
C MET A 205 -28.79 -3.86 13.02
N VAL A 206 -27.60 -4.42 12.75
CA VAL A 206 -27.37 -5.88 12.86
C VAL A 206 -27.68 -6.36 14.28
N ARG A 207 -27.22 -5.64 15.30
CA ARG A 207 -27.51 -5.95 16.70
C ARG A 207 -29.00 -5.93 17.00
N PHE A 208 -29.72 -4.94 16.46
CA PHE A 208 -31.17 -4.82 16.63
C PHE A 208 -31.90 -6.00 16.01
N VAL A 209 -31.55 -6.36 14.76
CA VAL A 209 -32.14 -7.51 14.06
C VAL A 209 -31.88 -8.81 14.83
N VAL A 210 -30.65 -9.03 15.30
CA VAL A 210 -30.32 -10.23 16.10
C VAL A 210 -31.08 -10.24 17.42
N ALA A 211 -31.14 -9.12 18.14
CA ALA A 211 -31.90 -9.03 19.39
C ALA A 211 -33.39 -9.28 19.17
N LEU A 212 -33.98 -8.68 18.14
CA LEU A 212 -35.38 -8.89 17.74
C LEU A 212 -35.65 -10.36 17.42
N PHE A 213 -34.79 -10.98 16.60
CA PHE A 213 -34.90 -12.41 16.26
C PHE A 213 -34.86 -13.29 17.52
N LEU A 214 -33.94 -13.02 18.44
CA LEU A 214 -33.82 -13.78 19.68
C LEU A 214 -35.02 -13.58 20.62
N LEU A 215 -35.59 -12.37 20.65
CA LEU A 215 -36.82 -12.08 21.41
C LEU A 215 -38.04 -12.79 20.79
N LEU A 216 -38.18 -12.78 19.46
CA LEU A 216 -39.23 -13.49 18.74
C LEU A 216 -39.12 -15.02 18.87
N TYR A 217 -37.89 -15.53 19.02
CA TYR A 217 -37.65 -16.94 19.35
C TYR A 217 -37.90 -17.26 20.84
N GLY A 218 -38.13 -16.23 21.67
CA GLY A 218 -38.33 -16.35 23.11
C GLY A 218 -37.07 -16.75 23.88
N LYS A 219 -35.86 -16.45 23.38
CA LYS A 219 -34.62 -16.78 24.09
C LYS A 219 -34.57 -16.03 25.42
N ARG A 220 -34.28 -16.75 26.52
CA ARG A 220 -34.11 -16.13 27.84
C ARG A 220 -32.74 -15.47 27.98
N GLY A 221 -32.71 -14.30 28.62
CA GLY A 221 -31.47 -13.61 28.98
C GLY A 221 -30.81 -12.81 27.85
N VAL A 222 -31.61 -12.37 26.86
CA VAL A 222 -31.15 -11.42 25.83
C VAL A 222 -30.80 -10.08 26.50
N ASN A 223 -29.60 -9.58 26.24
CA ASN A 223 -29.13 -8.30 26.77
C ASN A 223 -29.22 -7.22 25.69
N LEU A 224 -29.97 -6.16 25.95
CA LEU A 224 -30.17 -5.04 25.02
C LEU A 224 -29.15 -3.90 25.21
N ARG A 225 -28.32 -3.94 26.25
CA ARG A 225 -27.26 -2.93 26.48
C ARG A 225 -26.32 -2.73 25.28
N PRO A 226 -25.97 -3.76 24.47
CA PRO A 226 -25.13 -3.57 23.28
C PRO A 226 -25.74 -2.67 22.20
N LEU A 227 -27.04 -2.40 22.22
CA LEU A 227 -27.70 -1.46 21.29
C LEU A 227 -27.41 0.00 21.67
N ILE A 228 -27.35 0.29 22.96
CA ILE A 228 -27.17 1.65 23.51
C ILE A 228 -25.67 1.97 23.66
N HIS A 229 -24.83 0.94 23.84
CA HIS A 229 -23.38 1.08 23.97
C HIS A 229 -22.61 0.36 22.86
N PRO A 230 -22.70 0.83 21.60
CA PRO A 230 -22.10 0.15 20.45
C PRO A 230 -20.56 0.22 20.40
N TRP A 231 -19.96 1.11 21.19
CA TRP A 231 -18.51 1.30 21.32
C TRP A 231 -17.84 0.37 22.33
N VAL A 232 -18.55 0.04 23.43
CA VAL A 232 -17.96 -0.67 24.58
C VAL A 232 -18.24 -2.17 24.51
N LEU A 233 -19.45 -2.53 24.07
CA LEU A 233 -19.92 -3.91 24.11
C LEU A 233 -19.74 -4.60 22.76
N CYS A 234 -19.48 -5.91 22.80
CA CYS A 234 -19.30 -6.78 21.64
C CYS A 234 -20.65 -7.26 21.09
N ASN A 235 -20.67 -7.76 19.85
CA ASN A 235 -21.90 -8.29 19.25
C ASN A 235 -22.44 -9.48 20.04
N ASN A 236 -21.54 -10.35 20.52
CA ASN A 236 -21.89 -11.58 21.24
C ASN A 236 -22.58 -11.29 22.59
N ASP A 237 -22.38 -10.11 23.17
CA ASP A 237 -22.94 -9.75 24.47
C ASP A 237 -24.47 -9.74 24.46
N ILE A 238 -25.11 -9.68 23.27
CA ILE A 238 -26.56 -9.77 23.13
C ILE A 238 -27.09 -11.11 23.62
N TRP A 239 -26.33 -12.20 23.43
CA TRP A 239 -26.81 -13.56 23.70
C TRP A 239 -25.90 -14.39 24.61
N TRP A 240 -24.75 -13.85 25.02
CA TRP A 240 -23.74 -14.54 25.83
C TRP A 240 -23.90 -14.34 27.34
N THR A 241 -24.79 -13.44 27.79
CA THR A 241 -25.03 -13.15 29.21
C THR A 241 -25.72 -14.26 30.01
N GLY A 242 -26.02 -15.40 29.39
CA GLY A 242 -26.50 -16.58 30.08
C GLY A 242 -26.25 -17.85 29.28
N ARG A 243 -25.24 -18.64 29.68
CA ARG A 243 -25.05 -20.01 29.17
C ARG A 243 -26.36 -20.78 29.37
N ASN A 244 -26.86 -21.40 28.30
CA ASN A 244 -27.92 -22.43 28.31
C ASN A 244 -29.27 -22.06 28.94
N LYS A 245 -29.69 -20.80 28.90
CA LYS A 245 -31.10 -20.47 29.16
C LYS A 245 -31.88 -20.72 27.87
N GLY A 246 -32.47 -21.90 27.71
CA GLY A 246 -33.29 -22.28 26.54
C GLY A 246 -34.44 -21.31 26.26
N SER A 247 -35.23 -21.57 25.21
CA SER A 247 -36.37 -20.72 24.88
C SER A 247 -37.45 -20.77 25.96
N ILE A 248 -38.16 -19.66 26.17
CA ILE A 248 -39.35 -19.54 27.01
C ILE A 248 -40.42 -20.54 26.57
N PHE A 249 -40.47 -20.86 25.26
CA PHE A 249 -41.50 -21.69 24.61
C PHE A 249 -41.13 -23.17 24.47
N THR A 250 -39.86 -23.53 24.64
CA THR A 250 -39.41 -24.93 24.48
C THR A 250 -38.92 -25.54 25.79
N ARG A 251 -38.44 -24.74 26.75
CA ARG A 251 -37.80 -25.26 27.97
C ARG A 251 -38.23 -24.53 29.24
N LYS A 252 -38.70 -25.27 30.23
CA LYS A 252 -39.04 -24.75 31.58
C LYS A 252 -37.76 -24.27 32.29
N LYS A 253 -37.88 -23.36 33.26
CA LYS A 253 -36.73 -22.90 34.08
C LYS A 253 -36.03 -24.05 34.81
N SER A 254 -36.75 -25.13 35.09
CA SER A 254 -36.26 -26.37 35.71
C SER A 254 -35.46 -27.29 34.77
N GLY A 255 -35.28 -26.93 33.50
CA GLY A 255 -34.50 -27.71 32.54
C GLY A 255 -35.27 -28.81 31.80
N ARG A 256 -36.53 -29.08 32.17
CA ARG A 256 -37.46 -29.96 31.44
C ARG A 256 -38.05 -29.26 30.21
N ASP A 257 -38.41 -30.05 29.21
CA ASP A 257 -39.07 -29.56 28.00
C ASP A 257 -40.50 -29.05 28.32
N GLN A 258 -40.98 -28.11 27.52
CA GLN A 258 -42.36 -27.61 27.59
C GLN A 258 -43.31 -28.46 26.74
N GLU A 259 -44.61 -28.32 27.01
CA GLU A 259 -45.66 -28.96 26.22
C GLU A 259 -45.57 -28.49 24.76
N LEU A 260 -45.77 -29.43 23.82
CA LEU A 260 -45.65 -29.17 22.39
C LEU A 260 -46.53 -28.00 21.92
N ILE A 261 -47.71 -27.82 22.54
CA ILE A 261 -48.66 -26.75 22.18
C ILE A 261 -48.07 -25.34 22.36
N LEU A 262 -47.15 -25.14 23.31
CA LEU A 262 -46.51 -23.84 23.55
C LEU A 262 -45.51 -23.48 22.45
N THR A 263 -45.03 -24.46 21.68
CA THR A 263 -44.16 -24.20 20.52
C THR A 263 -44.92 -23.57 19.36
N LEU A 264 -46.23 -23.83 19.23
CA LEU A 264 -47.08 -23.16 18.23
C LEU A 264 -47.20 -21.66 18.51
N PHE A 265 -47.11 -21.25 19.78
CA PHE A 265 -47.16 -19.85 20.22
C PHE A 265 -45.85 -19.08 20.05
N ILE A 266 -44.81 -19.65 19.42
CA ILE A 266 -43.59 -18.92 19.14
C ILE A 266 -43.92 -17.78 18.14
N PRO A 267 -43.65 -16.50 18.49
CA PRO A 267 -43.99 -15.36 17.65
C PRO A 267 -43.44 -15.45 16.22
N ILE A 268 -42.27 -16.07 16.03
CA ILE A 268 -41.68 -16.21 14.69
C ILE A 268 -42.53 -17.08 13.75
N ILE A 269 -43.23 -18.09 14.27
CA ILE A 269 -44.12 -18.95 13.47
C ILE A 269 -45.29 -18.11 12.95
N HIS A 270 -45.85 -17.25 13.80
CA HIS A 270 -46.95 -16.37 13.44
C HIS A 270 -46.53 -15.33 12.40
N VAL A 271 -45.33 -14.74 12.55
CA VAL A 271 -44.78 -13.83 11.54
C VAL A 271 -44.67 -14.52 10.18
N VAL A 272 -44.18 -15.76 10.12
CA VAL A 272 -44.07 -16.53 8.87
C VAL A 272 -45.45 -16.84 8.29
N VAL A 273 -46.39 -17.33 9.11
CA VAL A 273 -47.75 -17.70 8.66
C VAL A 273 -48.50 -16.46 8.15
N VAL A 274 -48.46 -15.35 8.86
CA VAL A 274 -49.11 -14.09 8.45
C VAL A 274 -48.44 -13.53 7.20
N THR A 275 -47.12 -13.57 7.08
CA THR A 275 -46.42 -13.12 5.88
C THR A 275 -46.79 -14.00 4.68
N ALA A 276 -46.83 -15.32 4.84
CA ALA A 276 -47.24 -16.24 3.79
C ALA A 276 -48.70 -16.03 3.37
N ALA A 277 -49.61 -15.82 4.34
CA ALA A 277 -51.01 -15.51 4.07
C ALA A 277 -51.17 -14.16 3.36
N TYR A 278 -50.47 -13.12 3.81
CA TYR A 278 -50.45 -11.82 3.16
C TYR A 278 -49.95 -11.91 1.72
N VAL A 279 -48.81 -12.57 1.51
CA VAL A 279 -48.24 -12.81 0.17
C VAL A 279 -49.23 -13.58 -0.71
N ALA A 280 -49.86 -14.64 -0.20
CA ALA A 280 -50.86 -15.41 -0.94
C ALA A 280 -52.09 -14.57 -1.33
N THR A 281 -52.60 -13.75 -0.41
CA THR A 281 -53.74 -12.84 -0.68
C THR A 281 -53.37 -11.69 -1.62
N TYR A 282 -52.17 -11.15 -1.51
CA TYR A 282 -51.64 -10.11 -2.40
C TYR A 282 -51.50 -10.64 -3.83
N PHE A 283 -50.97 -11.86 -3.99
CA PHE A 283 -50.89 -12.53 -5.30
C PHE A 283 -52.27 -12.92 -5.85
N GLN A 284 -53.24 -13.26 -5.02
CA GLN A 284 -54.62 -13.52 -5.46
C GLN A 284 -55.35 -12.26 -5.94
N HIS A 285 -55.04 -11.08 -5.38
CA HIS A 285 -55.80 -9.86 -5.65
C HIS A 285 -55.16 -8.88 -6.65
N HIS A 286 -53.83 -8.87 -6.82
CA HIS A 286 -53.16 -7.76 -7.51
C HIS A 286 -52.26 -8.11 -8.70
N LEU A 287 -51.97 -9.38 -8.97
CA LEU A 287 -51.12 -9.75 -10.11
C LEU A 287 -51.75 -10.86 -10.94
N SER A 288 -51.89 -10.62 -12.26
CA SER A 288 -52.11 -11.73 -13.20
C SER A 288 -50.85 -12.60 -13.23
N PHE A 289 -51.00 -13.91 -13.45
CA PHE A 289 -49.90 -14.87 -13.57
C PHE A 289 -48.75 -14.34 -14.46
N TRP A 290 -49.08 -13.62 -15.54
CA TRP A 290 -48.14 -13.02 -16.48
C TRP A 290 -47.30 -11.86 -15.91
N GLN A 291 -47.81 -11.11 -14.95
CA GLN A 291 -47.05 -10.03 -14.29
C GLN A 291 -46.06 -10.58 -13.25
N VAL A 292 -46.39 -11.72 -12.63
CA VAL A 292 -45.46 -12.45 -11.73
C VAL A 292 -44.31 -13.06 -12.53
N VAL A 293 -44.61 -13.65 -13.69
CA VAL A 293 -43.59 -14.16 -14.62
C VAL A 293 -42.71 -13.01 -15.14
N GLY A 294 -43.29 -11.86 -15.54
CA GLY A 294 -42.52 -10.70 -16.00
C GLY A 294 -41.63 -10.05 -14.92
N LEU A 295 -42.08 -9.98 -13.67
CA LEU A 295 -41.25 -9.52 -12.54
C LEU A 295 -40.16 -10.54 -12.19
N GLY A 296 -40.46 -11.84 -12.29
CA GLY A 296 -39.48 -12.92 -12.13
C GLY A 296 -38.36 -12.86 -13.18
N GLU A 297 -38.72 -12.68 -14.44
CA GLU A 297 -37.75 -12.52 -15.54
C GLU A 297 -36.92 -11.24 -15.38
N GLY A 298 -37.55 -10.12 -15.00
CA GLY A 298 -36.83 -8.87 -14.74
C GLY A 298 -35.82 -8.97 -13.58
N ILE A 299 -36.19 -9.64 -12.49
CA ILE A 299 -35.29 -9.89 -11.35
C ILE A 299 -34.15 -10.83 -11.77
N VAL A 300 -34.44 -11.91 -12.52
CA VAL A 300 -33.41 -12.84 -13.01
C VAL A 300 -32.45 -12.14 -13.96
N ILE A 301 -32.93 -11.35 -14.92
CA ILE A 301 -32.08 -10.57 -15.84
C ILE A 301 -31.20 -9.58 -15.08
N THR A 302 -31.77 -8.87 -14.10
CA THR A 302 -31.03 -7.89 -13.29
C THR A 302 -29.95 -8.57 -12.43
N VAL A 303 -30.28 -9.72 -11.82
CA VAL A 303 -29.33 -10.51 -11.03
C VAL A 303 -28.23 -11.07 -11.93
N VAL A 304 -28.55 -11.60 -13.10
CA VAL A 304 -27.56 -12.10 -14.07
C VAL A 304 -26.65 -10.98 -14.58
N ALA A 305 -27.19 -9.79 -14.88
CA ALA A 305 -26.41 -8.62 -15.29
C ALA A 305 -25.46 -8.15 -14.16
N LEU A 306 -25.95 -8.10 -12.91
CA LEU A 306 -25.12 -7.76 -11.76
C LEU A 306 -24.03 -8.80 -11.51
N LEU A 307 -24.32 -10.08 -11.70
CA LEU A 307 -23.32 -11.17 -11.58
C LEU A 307 -22.27 -11.10 -12.71
N TYR A 308 -22.67 -10.76 -13.94
CA TYR A 308 -21.74 -10.55 -15.05
C TYR A 308 -20.83 -9.33 -14.81
N LEU A 309 -21.42 -8.23 -14.32
CA LEU A 309 -20.68 -7.02 -13.98
C LEU A 309 -19.71 -7.27 -12.82
N PHE A 310 -20.15 -8.01 -11.80
CA PHE A 310 -19.29 -8.46 -10.71
C PHE A 310 -18.16 -9.39 -11.20
N GLY A 311 -18.46 -10.34 -12.09
CA GLY A 311 -17.47 -11.22 -12.72
C GLY A 311 -16.42 -10.46 -13.53
N ALA A 312 -16.84 -9.47 -14.32
CA ALA A 312 -15.93 -8.60 -15.08
C ALA A 312 -15.04 -7.76 -14.14
N VAL A 313 -15.58 -7.27 -13.02
CA VAL A 313 -14.80 -6.57 -11.98
C VAL A 313 -13.79 -7.50 -11.32
N VAL A 314 -14.18 -8.71 -10.93
CA VAL A 314 -13.27 -9.70 -10.32
C VAL A 314 -12.17 -10.10 -11.31
N TRP A 315 -12.51 -10.35 -12.58
CA TRP A 315 -11.54 -10.66 -13.63
C TRP A 315 -10.54 -9.51 -13.85
N LEU A 316 -11.02 -8.26 -13.91
CA LEU A 316 -10.17 -7.07 -14.02
C LEU A 316 -9.29 -6.88 -12.77
N VAL A 317 -9.83 -7.08 -11.57
CA VAL A 317 -9.10 -6.98 -10.30
C VAL A 317 -8.02 -8.05 -10.21
N ASN A 318 -8.27 -9.27 -10.66
CA ASN A 318 -7.25 -10.33 -10.67
C ASN A 318 -6.17 -10.05 -11.73
N THR A 319 -6.57 -9.63 -12.93
CA THR A 319 -5.62 -9.35 -14.04
C THR A 319 -4.75 -8.12 -13.76
N VAL A 320 -5.28 -7.09 -13.09
CA VAL A 320 -4.54 -5.88 -12.72
C VAL A 320 -3.86 -6.00 -11.35
N GLY A 321 -4.45 -6.74 -10.41
CA GLY A 321 -3.94 -6.95 -9.05
C GLY A 321 -2.59 -7.66 -9.00
N ASP A 322 -2.30 -8.53 -9.96
CA ASP A 322 -0.99 -9.17 -10.10
C ASP A 322 0.13 -8.20 -10.54
N THR A 323 -0.22 -7.01 -11.02
CA THR A 323 0.77 -6.05 -11.54
C THR A 323 1.16 -4.92 -10.57
N ILE A 324 0.35 -4.55 -9.57
CA ILE A 324 0.63 -3.38 -8.71
C ILE A 324 0.11 -3.55 -7.25
N PRO A 325 0.98 -3.64 -6.23
CA PRO A 325 0.53 -3.77 -4.83
C PRO A 325 0.16 -2.41 -4.19
N GLY A 326 -1.08 -2.27 -3.67
CA GLY A 326 -1.51 -1.14 -2.83
C GLY A 326 -3.03 -0.91 -2.76
N THR A 327 -3.75 -1.60 -1.88
CA THR A 327 -5.20 -1.88 -1.99
C THR A 327 -6.21 -0.80 -1.55
N ALA A 328 -5.81 0.41 -1.14
CA ALA A 328 -6.80 1.43 -0.70
C ALA A 328 -6.90 2.67 -1.61
N ALA A 329 -5.79 3.11 -2.22
CA ALA A 329 -5.83 4.17 -3.25
C ALA A 329 -6.47 3.66 -4.55
N ASN A 330 -6.41 2.34 -4.76
CA ASN A 330 -6.82 1.69 -5.99
C ASN A 330 -8.35 1.68 -6.18
N LEU A 331 -9.16 1.56 -5.12
CA LEU A 331 -10.63 1.59 -5.26
C LEU A 331 -11.16 2.97 -5.61
N ALA A 332 -10.58 4.02 -5.01
CA ALA A 332 -10.95 5.40 -5.32
C ALA A 332 -10.52 5.77 -6.75
N SER A 333 -9.32 5.36 -7.17
CA SER A 333 -8.87 5.53 -8.57
C SER A 333 -9.71 4.72 -9.55
N LEU A 334 -10.15 3.50 -9.19
CA LEU A 334 -11.02 2.67 -10.02
C LEU A 334 -12.42 3.29 -10.18
N ALA A 335 -13.00 3.82 -9.09
CA ALA A 335 -14.30 4.49 -9.14
C ALA A 335 -14.24 5.76 -9.99
N THR A 336 -13.18 6.56 -9.88
CA THR A 336 -12.96 7.71 -10.78
C THR A 336 -12.71 7.27 -12.21
N LEU A 337 -12.00 6.16 -12.45
CA LEU A 337 -11.70 5.69 -13.80
C LEU A 337 -12.94 5.08 -14.47
N LEU A 338 -13.79 4.38 -13.71
CA LEU A 338 -15.10 3.91 -14.16
C LEU A 338 -16.06 5.07 -14.45
N LEU A 339 -16.06 6.11 -13.61
CA LEU A 339 -16.87 7.31 -13.82
C LEU A 339 -16.38 8.11 -15.04
N VAL A 340 -15.06 8.19 -15.25
CA VAL A 340 -14.45 8.81 -16.44
C VAL A 340 -14.73 7.99 -17.70
N VAL A 341 -14.62 6.65 -17.67
CA VAL A 341 -14.96 5.78 -18.80
C VAL A 341 -16.45 5.88 -19.12
N PHE A 342 -17.33 5.89 -18.10
CA PHE A 342 -18.75 6.10 -18.29
C PHE A 342 -19.05 7.46 -18.94
N ILE A 343 -18.43 8.54 -18.44
CA ILE A 343 -18.57 9.90 -19.02
C ILE A 343 -18.02 9.95 -20.46
N ILE A 344 -16.88 9.30 -20.75
CA ILE A 344 -16.28 9.25 -22.09
C ILE A 344 -17.18 8.46 -23.05
N VAL A 345 -17.74 7.33 -22.61
CA VAL A 345 -18.66 6.53 -23.43
C VAL A 345 -19.97 7.30 -23.67
N SER A 346 -20.51 7.96 -22.65
CA SER A 346 -21.69 8.82 -22.80
C SER A 346 -21.42 10.00 -23.74
N LEU A 347 -20.25 10.67 -23.66
CA LEU A 347 -19.88 11.77 -24.56
C LEU A 347 -19.53 11.31 -25.98
N ALA A 348 -19.01 10.09 -26.15
CA ALA A 348 -18.68 9.52 -27.45
C ALA A 348 -19.92 9.06 -28.24
N ILE A 349 -21.04 8.78 -27.56
CA ILE A 349 -22.32 8.49 -28.20
C ILE A 349 -22.89 9.75 -28.88
N ASP A 350 -22.59 10.94 -28.38
CA ASP A 350 -23.24 12.19 -28.82
C ASP A 350 -22.44 13.02 -29.85
N HIS A 351 -21.12 12.80 -30.03
CA HIS A 351 -20.33 13.59 -31.00
C HIS A 351 -19.22 12.82 -31.74
N PRO A 352 -19.26 12.76 -33.10
CA PRO A 352 -18.31 11.97 -33.91
C PRO A 352 -16.86 12.50 -33.88
N LEU A 353 -16.64 13.79 -33.58
CA LEU A 353 -15.30 14.38 -33.45
C LEU A 353 -14.56 13.88 -32.21
N PHE A 354 -15.29 13.58 -31.12
CA PHE A 354 -14.69 13.06 -29.89
C PHE A 354 -14.23 11.61 -30.07
N ALA A 355 -15.00 10.80 -30.81
CA ALA A 355 -14.62 9.45 -31.18
C ALA A 355 -13.34 9.43 -32.06
N ALA A 356 -13.23 10.35 -33.03
CA ALA A 356 -12.04 10.47 -33.88
C ALA A 356 -10.78 10.86 -33.10
N MET A 357 -10.88 11.78 -32.14
CA MET A 357 -9.75 12.19 -31.28
C MET A 357 -9.27 11.04 -30.37
N ILE A 358 -10.20 10.28 -29.78
CA ILE A 358 -9.86 9.12 -28.95
C ILE A 358 -9.19 8.03 -29.80
N LEU A 359 -9.71 7.75 -31.01
CA LEU A 359 -9.09 6.81 -31.95
C LEU A 359 -7.68 7.24 -32.37
N ALA A 360 -7.43 8.52 -32.57
CA ALA A 360 -6.10 9.05 -32.88
C ALA A 360 -5.11 8.86 -31.71
N ILE A 361 -5.53 9.16 -30.47
CA ILE A 361 -4.69 8.97 -29.28
C ILE A 361 -4.37 7.49 -29.06
N VAL A 362 -5.38 6.62 -29.19
CA VAL A 362 -5.21 5.16 -29.08
C VAL A 362 -4.32 4.64 -30.21
N GLY A 363 -4.49 5.12 -31.44
CA GLY A 363 -3.67 4.74 -32.59
C GLY A 363 -2.21 5.12 -32.45
N VAL A 364 -1.91 6.35 -32.02
CA VAL A 364 -0.53 6.81 -31.76
C VAL A 364 0.11 6.02 -30.62
N SER A 365 -0.64 5.78 -29.54
CA SER A 365 -0.17 4.98 -28.40
C SER A 365 0.11 3.51 -28.80
N TRP A 366 -0.76 2.92 -29.63
CA TRP A 366 -0.58 1.58 -30.18
C TRP A 366 0.66 1.50 -31.09
N LEU A 367 0.87 2.49 -31.96
CA LEU A 367 2.03 2.54 -32.85
C LEU A 367 3.35 2.68 -32.06
N ALA A 368 3.38 3.57 -31.06
CA ALA A 368 4.55 3.74 -30.18
C ALA A 368 4.86 2.45 -29.40
N SER A 369 3.84 1.77 -28.88
CA SER A 369 3.98 0.46 -28.22
C SER A 369 4.52 -0.60 -29.17
N ARG A 370 4.05 -0.63 -30.42
CA ARG A 370 4.55 -1.55 -31.46
C ARG A 370 6.02 -1.32 -31.79
N LEU A 371 6.44 -0.07 -31.97
CA LEU A 371 7.85 0.26 -32.23
C LEU A 371 8.76 -0.16 -31.06
N ALA A 372 8.34 0.09 -29.81
CA ALA A 372 9.07 -0.37 -28.64
C ALA A 372 9.14 -1.92 -28.54
N THR A 373 8.08 -2.63 -28.95
CA THR A 373 8.12 -4.11 -28.99
C THR A 373 9.08 -4.65 -30.05
N ILE A 374 9.32 -3.94 -31.15
CA ILE A 374 10.26 -4.38 -32.20
C ILE A 374 11.70 -4.27 -31.69
N GLU A 375 12.06 -3.16 -31.06
CA GLU A 375 13.41 -2.99 -30.48
C GLU A 375 13.69 -4.01 -29.38
N THR A 376 12.74 -4.23 -28.48
CA THR A 376 12.89 -5.23 -27.42
C THR A 376 12.97 -6.65 -27.95
N ARG A 377 12.27 -7.00 -29.05
CA ARG A 377 12.40 -8.30 -29.72
C ARG A 377 13.78 -8.46 -30.36
N LYS A 378 14.31 -7.42 -31.00
CA LYS A 378 15.69 -7.44 -31.54
C LYS A 378 16.72 -7.67 -30.44
N LEU A 379 16.60 -6.97 -29.30
CA LEU A 379 17.47 -7.20 -28.15
C LEU A 379 17.30 -8.60 -27.52
N LYS A 380 16.08 -9.14 -27.48
CA LYS A 380 15.82 -10.50 -26.96
C LYS A 380 16.35 -11.62 -27.86
N ALA A 381 16.46 -11.36 -29.17
CA ALA A 381 16.98 -12.31 -30.15
C ALA A 381 18.51 -12.45 -30.09
N LEU A 382 19.22 -11.49 -29.48
CA LEU A 382 20.66 -11.58 -29.26
C LEU A 382 21.00 -12.62 -28.17
N PRO A 383 22.19 -13.26 -28.26
CA PRO A 383 22.75 -14.04 -27.16
C PRO A 383 22.75 -13.25 -25.85
N GLU A 384 22.55 -13.94 -24.72
CA GLU A 384 22.39 -13.28 -23.42
C GLU A 384 23.59 -12.41 -23.04
N ASP A 385 24.81 -12.87 -23.35
CA ASP A 385 26.05 -12.16 -23.03
C ASP A 385 26.20 -10.87 -23.85
N GLU A 386 25.86 -10.92 -25.14
CA GLU A 386 25.89 -9.75 -26.03
C GLU A 386 24.83 -8.73 -25.62
N ARG A 387 23.63 -9.20 -25.28
CA ARG A 387 22.56 -8.36 -24.74
C ARG A 387 22.98 -7.66 -23.45
N LYS A 388 23.59 -8.39 -22.51
CA LYS A 388 24.10 -7.83 -21.25
C LYS A 388 25.16 -6.77 -21.50
N ARG A 389 26.10 -7.02 -22.41
CA ARG A 389 27.14 -6.06 -22.77
C ARG A 389 26.56 -4.76 -23.34
N ILE A 390 25.64 -4.84 -24.29
CA ILE A 390 25.01 -3.65 -24.89
C ILE A 390 24.24 -2.84 -23.83
N LEU A 391 23.51 -3.52 -22.94
CA LEU A 391 22.78 -2.87 -21.86
C LEU A 391 23.74 -2.16 -20.89
N LEU A 392 24.82 -2.84 -20.50
CA LEU A 392 25.86 -2.29 -19.64
C LEU A 392 26.50 -1.05 -20.30
N GLU A 393 26.91 -1.12 -21.56
CA GLU A 393 27.50 0.03 -22.26
C GLU A 393 26.54 1.22 -22.31
N ARG A 394 25.26 1.00 -22.64
CA ARG A 394 24.25 2.08 -22.65
C ARG A 394 24.04 2.69 -21.27
N GLU A 395 24.02 1.87 -20.23
CA GLU A 395 23.75 2.31 -18.86
C GLU A 395 24.92 3.12 -18.28
N TYR A 396 26.17 2.71 -18.54
CA TYR A 396 27.36 3.40 -18.02
C TYR A 396 27.65 4.72 -18.73
N VAL A 397 27.20 4.90 -19.97
CA VAL A 397 27.17 6.23 -20.62
C VAL A 397 26.29 7.19 -19.80
N ASN A 398 25.14 6.73 -19.32
CA ASN A 398 24.23 7.54 -18.49
C ASN A 398 24.79 7.83 -17.09
N TYR A 399 25.79 7.07 -16.63
CA TYR A 399 26.45 7.25 -15.33
C TYR A 399 27.68 8.17 -15.38
N GLN A 400 28.18 8.53 -16.57
CA GLN A 400 29.28 9.49 -16.70
C GLN A 400 29.05 10.82 -15.94
N PRO A 401 27.84 11.41 -15.93
CA PRO A 401 27.56 12.62 -15.15
C PRO A 401 27.59 12.43 -13.62
N VAL A 402 27.51 11.19 -13.13
CA VAL A 402 27.63 10.84 -11.70
C VAL A 402 29.09 10.86 -11.25
N ALA A 403 30.04 10.88 -12.19
CA ALA A 403 31.45 10.95 -11.89
C ALA A 403 31.79 12.20 -11.07
N CYS A 404 32.72 12.07 -10.12
CA CYS A 404 33.17 13.19 -9.29
C CYS A 404 33.84 14.28 -10.13
N ASN A 405 33.11 15.35 -10.44
CA ASN A 405 33.59 16.50 -11.19
C ASN A 405 33.57 17.75 -10.29
N GLY A 406 34.67 18.03 -9.60
CA GLY A 406 34.85 19.25 -8.82
C GLY A 406 34.07 19.32 -7.48
N PRO A 407 33.97 20.53 -6.88
CA PRO A 407 33.26 20.73 -5.61
C PRO A 407 31.75 20.53 -5.79
N MET A 408 31.14 19.78 -4.88
CA MET A 408 29.72 19.48 -4.90
C MET A 408 28.99 20.20 -3.78
N VAL A 409 27.78 20.66 -4.09
CA VAL A 409 26.86 21.23 -3.10
C VAL A 409 25.62 20.35 -3.04
N ALA A 410 25.19 19.99 -1.84
CA ALA A 410 24.00 19.19 -1.59
C ALA A 410 22.74 20.07 -1.65
N ARG A 411 22.40 20.57 -2.84
CA ARG A 411 21.16 21.32 -3.12
C ARG A 411 20.49 20.85 -4.41
N TYR A 412 19.16 20.87 -4.44
CA TYR A 412 18.37 20.50 -5.64
C TYR A 412 18.73 21.36 -6.87
N SER A 413 18.91 22.67 -6.68
CA SER A 413 19.28 23.60 -7.75
C SER A 413 20.68 23.35 -8.33
N ALA A 414 21.54 22.59 -7.63
CA ALA A 414 22.89 22.25 -8.07
C ALA A 414 22.93 20.93 -8.88
N LEU A 415 21.80 20.25 -9.06
CA LEU A 415 21.73 19.05 -9.91
C LEU A 415 21.65 19.41 -11.41
N PRO A 416 22.16 18.54 -12.30
CA PRO A 416 21.89 18.64 -13.73
C PRO A 416 20.39 18.70 -14.03
N LYS A 417 19.98 19.43 -15.08
CA LYS A 417 18.55 19.64 -15.37
C LYS A 417 17.82 18.32 -15.61
N GLU A 418 18.48 17.36 -16.23
CA GLU A 418 17.98 16.03 -16.56
C GLU A 418 17.72 15.17 -15.32
N ARG A 419 18.39 15.48 -14.19
CA ARG A 419 18.30 14.74 -12.93
C ARG A 419 17.41 15.43 -11.89
N ARG A 420 16.83 16.59 -12.22
CA ARG A 420 15.88 17.33 -11.39
C ARG A 420 14.48 16.73 -11.49
N THR A 421 14.27 15.62 -10.79
CA THR A 421 12.96 14.94 -10.80
C THR A 421 11.92 15.70 -9.97
N VAL A 422 10.64 15.51 -10.32
CA VAL A 422 9.49 16.01 -9.53
C VAL A 422 9.52 15.46 -8.11
N TYR A 423 9.99 14.21 -7.94
CA TYR A 423 10.18 13.60 -6.63
C TYR A 423 11.17 14.41 -5.78
N LEU A 424 12.35 14.73 -6.30
CA LEU A 424 13.35 15.51 -5.56
C LEU A 424 12.88 16.94 -5.27
N PHE A 425 12.16 17.56 -6.21
CA PHE A 425 11.54 18.87 -5.99
C PHE A 425 10.54 18.82 -4.83
N TYR A 426 9.66 17.83 -4.82
CA TYR A 426 8.71 17.64 -3.72
C TYR A 426 9.43 17.42 -2.38
N ARG A 427 10.51 16.64 -2.37
CA ARG A 427 11.30 16.38 -1.15
C ARG A 427 12.02 17.64 -0.65
N ASP A 428 12.56 18.47 -1.54
CA ASP A 428 13.14 19.78 -1.20
C ASP A 428 12.10 20.71 -0.56
N LEU A 429 10.93 20.84 -1.18
CA LEU A 429 9.84 21.65 -0.65
C LEU A 429 9.37 21.12 0.71
N LYS A 430 9.23 19.80 0.84
CA LYS A 430 8.81 19.15 2.07
C LYS A 430 9.82 19.40 3.20
N ALA A 431 11.13 19.31 2.93
CA ALA A 431 12.16 19.57 3.94
C ALA A 431 12.11 21.01 4.47
N LYS A 432 11.75 21.98 3.60
CA LYS A 432 11.62 23.40 3.98
C LYS A 432 10.36 23.71 4.78
N VAL A 433 9.24 23.05 4.48
CA VAL A 433 7.92 23.38 5.05
C VAL A 433 7.53 22.48 6.21
N CYS A 434 7.94 21.21 6.20
CA CYS A 434 7.43 20.18 7.09
C CYS A 434 8.52 19.73 8.07
N LYS A 435 8.29 19.92 9.37
CA LYS A 435 9.17 19.36 10.40
C LYS A 435 8.88 17.88 10.67
N GLN A 436 9.93 17.10 10.93
CA GLN A 436 9.83 15.70 11.36
C GLN A 436 9.38 15.62 12.83
N PHE A 437 8.64 14.59 13.21
CA PHE A 437 8.41 14.29 14.63
C PHE A 437 9.60 13.51 15.20
N ALA A 438 10.00 13.84 16.43
CA ALA A 438 10.95 13.02 17.16
C ALA A 438 10.25 11.73 17.62
N ALA A 439 10.87 10.57 17.34
CA ALA A 439 10.33 9.24 17.61
C ALA A 439 10.99 8.55 18.81
#